data_AF-A0AAU5PQV0-F1
#
_entry.id   AF-A0AAU5PQV0-F1
#
_cell.length_a   1.000
_cell.length_b   1.000
_cell.length_c   1.000
_cell.angle_alpha   90.00
_cell.angle_beta   90.00
_cell.angle_gamma   90.00
#
_symmetry.space_group_name_H-M   'P 1'
#
loop_
_entity.id
_entity.type
_entity.pdbx_description
1 polymer ?
#
loop_
_entity_poly.entity_id
_entity_poly.type
_entity_poly.pdbx_seq_one_letter_code
_entity_poly.pdbx_strand_id
1 'polypeptide(L)'
;MFARAASDLVPGPLPLEAVRRAGRARRRRRTAALSALSVLAAATAVVAVVVVLTPVRPAPGPAPVAVPPTLVPTSAPAVRTSEKPPPPDPTPVKVVASGERVAAGKGWKVWLTAEGKHWAGPDGFENVRSVTDGNIDLNAPGVSHQSEGDPKGAFHSGLYYGTRAAGRVELTNAKGRKAVATLVELPGNPGWGVWYVHTGPGMGTVGTALYDRTGKLLSELPLIPSGDGS
;
A
#
# COMPACT_ATOMS: atom_id res chain seq x y z
N MET A 1 -1.84 -19.60 -64.62
CA MET A 1 -2.32 -18.22 -64.77
C MET A 1 -3.81 -18.19 -64.43
N PHE A 2 -4.18 -17.84 -63.19
CA PHE A 2 -5.52 -17.37 -62.85
C PHE A 2 -5.34 -16.35 -61.72
N ALA A 3 -5.52 -15.09 -62.09
CA ALA A 3 -5.48 -13.95 -61.20
C ALA A 3 -6.90 -13.58 -60.77
N ARG A 4 -7.00 -13.06 -59.54
CA ARG A 4 -7.99 -12.07 -59.06
C ARG A 4 -9.40 -12.57 -58.73
N ALA A 5 -9.70 -12.59 -57.43
CA ALA A 5 -10.86 -11.90 -56.83
C ALA A 5 -10.80 -12.02 -55.29
N ALA A 6 -10.18 -11.05 -54.63
CA ALA A 6 -10.35 -10.83 -53.19
C ALA A 6 -10.10 -9.35 -52.90
N SER A 7 -10.99 -8.50 -53.38
CA SER A 7 -11.09 -7.11 -52.96
C SER A 7 -12.56 -6.80 -52.95
N ASP A 8 -13.11 -6.58 -51.75
CA ASP A 8 -14.24 -5.71 -51.43
C ASP A 8 -14.93 -6.13 -50.11
N LEU A 9 -14.12 -6.41 -49.07
CA LEU A 9 -14.61 -6.29 -47.70
C LEU A 9 -14.25 -4.88 -47.21
N VAL A 10 -15.17 -3.94 -47.42
CA VAL A 10 -15.12 -2.63 -46.78
C VAL A 10 -15.34 -2.84 -45.28
N PRO A 11 -14.37 -2.52 -44.40
CA PRO A 11 -14.60 -2.59 -42.95
C PRO A 11 -15.71 -1.63 -42.57
N GLY A 12 -16.76 -2.15 -41.90
CA GLY A 12 -17.84 -1.32 -41.38
C GLY A 12 -17.31 -0.24 -40.42
N PRO A 13 -17.93 0.95 -40.39
CA PRO A 13 -17.44 2.06 -39.59
C PRO A 13 -17.35 1.68 -38.11
N LEU A 14 -16.15 1.82 -37.53
CA LEU A 14 -15.91 1.53 -36.12
C LEU A 14 -16.80 2.45 -35.26
N PRO A 15 -17.52 1.93 -34.25
CA PRO A 15 -18.47 2.70 -33.45
C PRO A 15 -17.73 3.53 -32.37
N LEU A 16 -16.75 4.32 -32.79
CA LEU A 16 -15.94 5.18 -31.92
C LEU A 16 -16.80 6.20 -31.18
N GLU A 17 -17.91 6.63 -31.77
CA GLU A 17 -18.87 7.54 -31.13
C GLU A 17 -19.67 6.87 -30.00
N ALA A 18 -19.96 5.57 -30.11
CA ALA A 18 -20.60 4.83 -29.02
C ALA A 18 -19.64 4.66 -27.84
N VAL A 19 -18.36 4.36 -28.12
CA VAL A 19 -17.30 4.25 -27.10
C VAL A 19 -17.02 5.60 -26.45
N ARG A 20 -16.94 6.70 -27.22
CA ARG A 20 -16.78 8.07 -26.70
C ARG A 20 -17.98 8.52 -25.86
N ARG A 21 -19.21 8.15 -26.24
CA ARG A 21 -20.43 8.45 -25.48
C ARG A 21 -20.48 7.67 -24.15
N ALA A 22 -20.09 6.39 -24.17
CA ALA A 22 -19.97 5.58 -22.96
C ALA A 22 -18.90 6.12 -21.99
N GLY A 23 -17.75 6.58 -22.52
CA GLY A 23 -16.69 7.21 -21.74
C GLY A 23 -17.13 8.52 -21.08
N ARG A 24 -17.88 9.38 -21.80
CA ARG A 24 -18.42 10.64 -21.26
C ARG A 24 -19.46 10.42 -20.16
N ALA A 25 -20.33 9.41 -20.29
CA ALA A 25 -21.30 9.05 -19.25
C ALA A 25 -20.61 8.54 -17.97
N ARG A 26 -19.53 7.75 -18.11
CA ARG A 26 -18.73 7.26 -16.97
C ARG A 26 -17.94 8.37 -16.28
N ARG A 27 -17.42 9.36 -17.03
CA ARG A 27 -16.74 10.54 -16.47
C ARG A 27 -17.71 11.44 -15.68
N ARG A 28 -18.93 11.66 -16.20
CA ARG A 28 -19.97 12.45 -15.50
C ARG A 28 -20.45 11.81 -14.20
N ARG A 29 -20.54 10.47 -14.14
CA ARG A 29 -20.86 9.74 -12.90
C ARG A 29 -19.76 9.85 -11.84
N ARG A 30 -18.50 10.08 -12.24
CA ARG A 30 -17.37 10.29 -11.31
C ARG A 30 -17.25 11.74 -10.82
N THR A 31 -17.75 12.72 -11.56
CA THR A 31 -17.73 14.13 -11.12
C THR A 31 -18.92 14.54 -10.24
N ALA A 32 -20.04 13.79 -10.27
CA ALA A 32 -21.18 14.04 -9.37
C ALA A 32 -20.97 13.51 -7.93
N ALA A 33 -19.86 12.79 -7.68
CA ALA A 33 -19.46 12.36 -6.33
C ALA A 33 -18.36 13.24 -5.72
N LEU A 34 -17.97 14.34 -6.38
CA LEU A 34 -16.93 15.28 -5.95
C LEU A 34 -17.43 16.74 -6.00
N SER A 35 -18.67 16.97 -5.61
CA SER A 35 -19.26 18.32 -5.52
C SER A 35 -20.07 18.49 -4.23
N ALA A 36 -19.43 18.27 -3.09
CA ALA A 36 -19.79 18.87 -1.81
C ALA A 36 -18.49 18.95 -1.00
N LEU A 37 -18.14 20.14 -0.49
CA LEU A 37 -16.97 20.48 0.33
C LEU A 37 -15.75 21.12 -0.38
N SER A 38 -15.98 21.96 -1.38
CA SER A 38 -14.96 22.94 -1.80
C SER A 38 -15.53 24.33 -2.07
N VAL A 39 -16.38 24.86 -1.16
CA VAL A 39 -16.64 26.31 -1.04
C VAL A 39 -17.07 26.65 0.41
N LEU A 40 -16.08 26.95 1.28
CA LEU A 40 -16.11 27.78 2.52
C LEU A 40 -14.88 27.33 3.34
N ALA A 41 -13.86 28.11 3.66
CA ALA A 41 -13.82 29.53 3.91
C ALA A 41 -12.47 30.13 3.45
N ALA A 42 -12.55 31.11 2.55
CA ALA A 42 -11.61 32.21 2.58
C ALA A 42 -12.03 33.15 3.72
N ALA A 43 -11.04 33.78 4.36
CA ALA A 43 -11.09 34.77 5.44
C ALA A 43 -11.11 34.20 6.88
N THR A 44 -9.98 34.27 7.59
CA THR A 44 -9.70 35.37 8.54
C THR A 44 -8.32 35.24 9.23
N ALA A 45 -7.69 36.40 9.37
CA ALA A 45 -6.75 36.83 10.41
C ALA A 45 -5.36 36.18 10.53
N VAL A 46 -4.41 36.92 9.95
CA VAL A 46 -3.05 37.20 10.44
C VAL A 46 -2.90 37.03 11.97
N VAL A 47 -1.99 36.15 12.40
CA VAL A 47 -1.25 36.35 13.65
C VAL A 47 0.23 36.16 13.36
N ALA A 48 0.93 37.29 13.34
CA ALA A 48 2.38 37.35 13.37
C ALA A 48 2.87 36.93 14.76
N VAL A 49 3.77 35.96 14.83
CA VAL A 49 4.64 35.78 15.99
C VAL A 49 6.08 35.86 15.50
N VAL A 50 6.64 37.06 15.68
CA VAL A 50 8.07 37.32 15.63
C VAL A 50 8.65 36.79 16.95
N VAL A 51 9.55 35.82 16.88
CA VAL A 51 10.50 35.56 17.98
C VAL A 51 11.90 35.53 17.37
N VAL A 52 12.63 36.62 17.61
CA VAL A 52 14.05 36.74 17.28
C VAL A 52 14.87 36.33 18.51
N LEU A 53 15.64 35.26 18.32
CA LEU A 53 16.99 34.93 18.80
C LEU A 53 17.49 35.49 20.14
N THR A 54 18.00 34.59 21.00
CA THR A 54 19.37 34.74 21.55
C THR A 54 20.05 33.38 21.73
N PRO A 55 21.31 33.21 21.27
CA PRO A 55 22.15 32.08 21.65
C PRO A 55 22.96 32.46 22.90
N VAL A 56 22.96 31.60 23.93
CA VAL A 56 23.93 31.67 25.02
C VAL A 56 24.65 30.33 25.10
N ARG A 57 25.96 30.38 24.86
CA ARG A 57 26.94 29.30 25.09
C ARG A 57 28.10 29.89 25.91
N PRO A 58 28.94 29.07 26.54
CA PRO A 58 28.89 28.76 27.97
C PRO A 58 30.06 29.38 28.75
N ALA A 59 30.02 29.35 30.08
CA ALA A 59 31.20 29.58 30.92
C ALA A 59 31.31 28.53 32.05
N PRO A 60 32.53 28.14 32.43
CA PRO A 60 32.82 26.96 33.24
C PRO A 60 32.84 27.28 34.75
N GLY A 61 32.45 26.30 35.57
CA GLY A 61 32.54 26.35 37.03
C GLY A 61 32.85 24.98 37.63
N PRO A 62 33.46 24.91 38.81
CA PRO A 62 34.53 23.96 39.12
C PRO A 62 34.06 22.65 39.79
N ALA A 63 34.80 21.57 39.56
CA ALA A 63 34.91 20.43 40.49
C ALA A 63 35.75 20.86 41.72
N PRO A 64 35.81 20.14 42.86
CA PRO A 64 35.30 18.78 43.18
C PRO A 64 34.57 18.72 44.55
N VAL A 65 34.00 17.56 44.94
CA VAL A 65 34.27 16.88 46.24
C VAL A 65 33.79 15.42 46.11
N ALA A 66 34.71 14.49 46.34
CA ALA A 66 34.44 13.06 46.49
C ALA A 66 33.93 12.75 47.92
N VAL A 67 32.89 11.94 48.04
CA VAL A 67 32.47 11.32 49.31
C VAL A 67 32.26 9.80 49.03
N PRO A 68 32.80 8.89 49.86
CA PRO A 68 32.84 7.45 49.56
C PRO A 68 31.46 6.77 49.64
N PRO A 69 31.26 5.62 48.96
CA PRO A 69 29.97 4.95 48.91
C PRO A 69 29.70 4.09 50.16
N THR A 70 28.56 4.30 50.80
CA THR A 70 27.95 3.31 51.69
C THR A 70 27.25 2.27 50.82
N LEU A 71 27.80 1.05 50.77
CA LEU A 71 27.19 -0.09 50.10
C LEU A 71 26.00 -0.59 50.93
N VAL A 72 24.78 -0.42 50.42
CA VAL A 72 23.60 -1.15 50.89
C VAL A 72 23.27 -2.19 49.81
N PRO A 73 23.32 -3.50 50.08
CA PRO A 73 22.87 -4.49 49.13
C PRO A 73 21.35 -4.58 49.20
N THR A 74 20.65 -3.70 48.47
CA THR A 74 19.25 -3.96 48.10
C THR A 74 19.27 -4.92 46.93
N SER A 75 18.96 -6.19 47.18
CA SER A 75 18.63 -7.15 46.14
C SER A 75 17.32 -6.72 45.48
N ALA A 76 17.41 -5.85 44.48
CA ALA A 76 16.29 -5.60 43.57
C ALA A 76 16.02 -6.89 42.79
N PRO A 77 14.77 -7.39 42.75
CA PRO A 77 14.46 -8.53 41.91
C PRO A 77 14.78 -8.16 40.45
N ALA A 78 15.54 -9.03 39.78
CA ALA A 78 15.89 -8.87 38.38
C ALA A 78 14.60 -8.62 37.57
N VAL A 79 14.50 -7.43 36.99
CA VAL A 79 13.48 -7.12 35.99
C VAL A 79 13.70 -8.14 34.87
N ARG A 80 12.81 -9.14 34.80
CA ARG A 80 12.74 -10.02 33.64
C ARG A 80 12.44 -9.09 32.47
N THR A 81 13.45 -8.83 31.64
CA THR A 81 13.24 -8.21 30.35
C THR A 81 12.31 -9.18 29.63
N SER A 82 11.04 -8.82 29.48
CA SER A 82 10.13 -9.58 28.64
C SER A 82 10.74 -9.59 27.25
N GLU A 83 11.37 -10.71 26.91
CA GLU A 83 11.97 -10.92 25.61
C GLU A 83 10.86 -10.75 24.58
N LYS A 84 11.00 -9.71 23.76
CA LYS A 84 10.04 -9.44 22.68
C LYS A 84 9.98 -10.71 21.84
N PRO A 85 8.79 -11.28 21.58
CA PRO A 85 8.67 -12.47 20.76
C PRO A 85 9.43 -12.29 19.43
N PRO A 86 10.13 -13.32 18.93
CA PRO A 86 10.86 -13.22 17.68
C PRO A 86 9.91 -12.79 16.56
N PRO A 87 10.40 -11.97 15.60
CA PRO A 87 9.58 -11.55 14.47
C PRO A 87 9.08 -12.78 13.70
N PRO A 88 7.85 -12.75 13.16
CA PRO A 88 7.35 -13.85 12.35
C PRO A 88 8.23 -14.07 11.12
N ASP A 89 8.22 -15.29 10.58
CA ASP A 89 8.97 -15.64 9.38
C ASP A 89 8.54 -14.79 8.16
N PRO A 90 9.45 -14.53 7.21
CA PRO A 90 9.12 -13.88 5.95
C PRO A 90 8.26 -14.80 5.07
N THR A 91 7.36 -14.19 4.29
CA THR A 91 6.60 -14.88 3.25
C THR A 91 7.52 -15.17 2.06
N PRO A 92 7.55 -16.43 1.56
CA PRO A 92 8.21 -16.73 0.30
C PRO A 92 7.65 -15.89 -0.85
N VAL A 93 8.55 -15.31 -1.66
CA VAL A 93 8.18 -14.53 -2.85
C VAL A 93 8.10 -15.48 -4.04
N LYS A 94 6.94 -15.56 -4.70
CA LYS A 94 6.75 -16.34 -5.92
C LYS A 94 7.25 -15.54 -7.13
N VAL A 95 8.27 -16.02 -7.81
CA VAL A 95 8.74 -15.44 -9.07
C VAL A 95 7.94 -16.05 -10.23
N VAL A 96 7.39 -15.21 -11.10
CA VAL A 96 6.54 -15.62 -12.23
C VAL A 96 6.95 -14.93 -13.51
N ALA A 97 6.68 -15.53 -14.67
CA ALA A 97 6.94 -14.87 -15.94
C ALA A 97 6.00 -13.66 -16.14
N SER A 98 6.45 -12.67 -16.92
CA SER A 98 5.60 -11.54 -17.31
C SER A 98 4.37 -12.05 -18.07
N GLY A 99 3.18 -11.64 -17.63
CA GLY A 99 1.89 -12.07 -18.17
C GLY A 99 1.40 -13.43 -17.64
N GLU A 100 2.18 -14.13 -16.82
CA GLU A 100 1.74 -15.39 -16.21
C GLU A 100 0.61 -15.13 -15.21
N ARG A 101 -0.53 -15.80 -15.42
CA ARG A 101 -1.72 -15.67 -14.57
C ARG A 101 -1.63 -16.59 -13.36
N VAL A 102 -1.40 -15.99 -12.20
CA VAL A 102 -1.42 -16.68 -10.91
C VAL A 102 -2.86 -16.83 -10.44
N ALA A 103 -3.26 -18.07 -10.13
CA ALA A 103 -4.53 -18.32 -9.45
C ALA A 103 -4.46 -17.81 -8.00
N ALA A 104 -5.19 -16.73 -7.71
CA ALA A 104 -5.25 -16.11 -6.40
C ALA A 104 -6.43 -16.65 -5.54
N GLY A 105 -7.06 -17.73 -5.98
CA GLY A 105 -8.18 -18.39 -5.30
C GLY A 105 -9.53 -17.71 -5.50
N LYS A 106 -10.62 -18.46 -5.30
CA LYS A 106 -12.01 -17.98 -5.40
C LYS A 106 -12.34 -17.25 -6.70
N GLY A 107 -11.81 -17.73 -7.83
CA GLY A 107 -12.01 -17.12 -9.15
C GLY A 107 -11.12 -15.91 -9.47
N TRP A 108 -10.29 -15.46 -8.53
CA TRP A 108 -9.35 -14.36 -8.76
C TRP A 108 -8.09 -14.81 -9.47
N LYS A 109 -7.61 -13.97 -10.38
CA LYS A 109 -6.33 -14.10 -11.07
C LYS A 109 -5.54 -12.82 -10.91
N VAL A 110 -4.23 -12.95 -10.71
CA VAL A 110 -3.29 -11.83 -10.64
C VAL A 110 -2.12 -12.13 -11.59
N TRP A 111 -1.64 -11.12 -12.30
CA TRP A 111 -0.43 -11.22 -13.11
C TRP A 111 0.35 -9.92 -13.11
N LEU A 112 1.64 -10.02 -13.41
CA LEU A 112 2.53 -8.88 -13.48
C LEU A 112 2.99 -8.71 -14.92
N THR A 113 3.13 -7.48 -15.37
CA THR A 113 3.90 -7.13 -16.56
C THR A 113 4.95 -6.08 -16.18
N ALA A 114 5.88 -5.77 -17.08
CA ALA A 114 6.83 -4.68 -16.84
C ALA A 114 6.14 -3.32 -16.56
N GLU A 115 4.89 -3.16 -17.00
CA GLU A 115 4.11 -1.94 -16.83
C GLU A 115 3.34 -1.87 -15.50
N GLY A 116 3.11 -3.02 -14.83
CA GLY A 116 2.49 -3.03 -13.51
C GLY A 116 1.69 -4.28 -13.17
N LYS A 117 0.84 -4.13 -12.15
CA LYS A 117 -0.06 -5.17 -11.66
C LYS A 117 -1.32 -5.24 -12.50
N HIS A 118 -1.74 -6.46 -12.81
CA HIS A 118 -3.04 -6.73 -13.39
C HIS A 118 -3.78 -7.78 -12.59
N TRP A 119 -5.11 -7.71 -12.61
CA TRP A 119 -5.94 -8.71 -11.95
C TRP A 119 -7.33 -8.79 -12.57
N ALA A 120 -7.97 -9.94 -12.39
CA ALA A 120 -9.35 -10.17 -12.79
C ALA A 120 -10.08 -10.94 -11.68
N GLY A 121 -11.32 -10.51 -11.41
CA GLY A 121 -12.20 -11.18 -10.47
C GLY A 121 -13.03 -12.28 -11.13
N PRO A 122 -13.95 -12.89 -10.36
CA PRO A 122 -14.90 -13.89 -10.87
C PRO A 122 -15.82 -13.36 -11.98
N ASP A 123 -15.98 -12.04 -12.08
CA ASP A 123 -16.73 -11.37 -13.14
C ASP A 123 -16.01 -11.35 -14.50
N GLY A 124 -14.70 -11.68 -14.51
CA GLY A 124 -13.86 -11.71 -15.69
C GLY A 124 -13.35 -10.36 -16.17
N PHE A 125 -13.67 -9.25 -15.49
CA PHE A 125 -13.17 -7.94 -15.89
C PHE A 125 -11.72 -7.75 -15.48
N GLU A 126 -10.89 -7.35 -16.44
CA GLU A 126 -9.48 -7.08 -16.20
C GLU A 126 -9.25 -5.65 -15.71
N ASN A 127 -8.40 -5.53 -14.71
CA ASN A 127 -8.02 -4.29 -14.07
C ASN A 127 -6.50 -4.17 -14.06
N VAL A 128 -6.02 -2.93 -14.10
CA VAL A 128 -4.58 -2.61 -14.10
C VAL A 128 -4.27 -1.54 -13.09
N ARG A 129 -3.11 -1.69 -12.45
CA ARG A 129 -2.45 -0.64 -11.66
C ARG A 129 -1.03 -0.50 -12.19
N SER A 130 -0.79 0.61 -12.87
CA SER A 130 0.51 0.92 -13.46
C SER A 130 1.57 1.22 -12.39
N VAL A 131 2.82 0.88 -12.69
CA VAL A 131 4.02 1.33 -11.97
C VAL A 131 4.83 2.34 -12.79
N THR A 132 4.44 2.60 -14.04
CA THR A 132 5.17 3.47 -14.99
C THR A 132 4.47 4.79 -15.28
N ASP A 133 3.26 4.99 -14.77
CA ASP A 133 2.45 6.21 -15.00
C ASP A 133 2.89 7.43 -14.18
N GLY A 134 3.92 7.29 -13.34
CA GLY A 134 4.44 8.34 -12.47
C GLY A 134 3.68 8.52 -11.16
N ASN A 135 2.64 7.74 -10.88
CA ASN A 135 1.89 7.82 -9.61
C ASN A 135 2.54 7.04 -8.46
N ILE A 136 3.68 6.38 -8.73
CA ILE A 136 4.41 5.54 -7.77
C ILE A 136 5.87 5.97 -7.78
N ASP A 137 6.40 6.33 -6.61
CA ASP A 137 7.82 6.57 -6.42
C ASP A 137 8.54 5.24 -6.16
N LEU A 138 9.31 4.77 -7.14
CA LEU A 138 10.11 3.55 -7.03
C LEU A 138 11.43 3.75 -6.29
N ASN A 139 11.74 4.96 -5.79
CA ASN A 139 12.98 5.23 -5.06
C ASN A 139 12.81 5.12 -3.54
N ALA A 140 11.56 5.04 -3.07
CA ALA A 140 11.23 4.91 -1.65
C ALA A 140 10.32 3.69 -1.42
N PRO A 141 10.55 2.90 -0.34
CA PRO A 141 9.69 1.79 0.00
C PRO A 141 8.24 2.23 0.19
N GLY A 142 7.33 1.56 -0.52
CA GLY A 142 5.91 1.86 -0.46
C GLY A 142 5.04 0.62 -0.63
N VAL A 143 3.80 0.74 -0.17
CA VAL A 143 2.76 -0.26 -0.36
C VAL A 143 1.46 0.41 -0.78
N SER A 144 0.76 -0.17 -1.75
CA SER A 144 -0.58 0.24 -2.15
C SER A 144 -1.60 -0.82 -1.75
N HIS A 145 -2.86 -0.44 -1.63
CA HIS A 145 -3.95 -1.34 -1.28
C HIS A 145 -5.15 -1.12 -2.20
N GLN A 146 -5.73 -2.24 -2.65
CA GLN A 146 -7.03 -2.33 -3.30
C GLN A 146 -7.83 -3.45 -2.62
N SER A 147 -9.13 -3.24 -2.48
CA SER A 147 -10.05 -4.19 -1.86
C SER A 147 -11.29 -4.35 -2.72
N GLU A 148 -11.66 -5.60 -2.99
CA GLU A 148 -12.87 -5.95 -3.73
C GLU A 148 -13.59 -7.08 -3.01
N GLY A 149 -14.87 -6.87 -2.70
CA GLY A 149 -15.68 -7.82 -1.97
C GLY A 149 -16.75 -7.12 -1.15
N ASP A 150 -17.28 -7.84 -0.18
CA ASP A 150 -18.40 -7.42 0.66
C ASP A 150 -18.16 -7.81 2.13
N PRO A 151 -19.08 -7.50 3.06
CA PRO A 151 -18.90 -7.83 4.47
C PRO A 151 -18.70 -9.33 4.79
N LYS A 152 -19.03 -10.25 3.87
CA LYS A 152 -18.79 -11.70 4.00
C LYS A 152 -17.35 -12.09 3.67
N GLY A 153 -16.60 -11.21 3.00
CA GLY A 153 -15.20 -11.43 2.69
C GLY A 153 -14.73 -10.58 1.51
N ALA A 154 -13.43 -10.30 1.49
CA ALA A 154 -12.82 -9.48 0.46
C ALA A 154 -11.54 -10.11 -0.08
N PHE A 155 -11.31 -9.88 -1.36
CA PHE A 155 -10.02 -10.02 -1.98
C PHE A 155 -9.28 -8.69 -1.83
N HIS A 156 -8.10 -8.74 -1.25
CA HIS A 156 -7.20 -7.60 -1.15
C HIS A 156 -5.98 -7.86 -2.02
N SER A 157 -5.55 -6.84 -2.75
CA SER A 157 -4.30 -6.89 -3.50
C SER A 157 -3.66 -5.52 -3.58
N GLY A 158 -2.39 -5.49 -3.95
CA GLY A 158 -1.66 -4.25 -4.08
C GLY A 158 -0.27 -4.44 -4.63
N LEU A 159 0.42 -3.32 -4.83
CA LEU A 159 1.84 -3.28 -5.12
C LEU A 159 2.62 -3.05 -3.83
N TYR A 160 3.77 -3.69 -3.70
CA TYR A 160 4.88 -3.15 -2.92
C TYR A 160 5.97 -2.69 -3.89
N TYR A 161 6.70 -1.64 -3.55
CA TYR A 161 7.64 -1.01 -4.47
C TYR A 161 8.74 -0.26 -3.73
N GLY A 162 9.77 0.15 -4.48
CA GLY A 162 10.93 0.88 -3.97
C GLY A 162 11.79 0.08 -3.00
N THR A 163 11.72 -1.25 -3.06
CA THR A 163 12.55 -2.12 -2.22
C THR A 163 12.74 -3.50 -2.85
N ARG A 164 13.95 -4.04 -2.70
CA ARG A 164 14.29 -5.44 -3.01
C ARG A 164 14.27 -6.35 -1.78
N ALA A 165 14.01 -5.77 -0.62
CA ALA A 165 14.09 -6.43 0.67
C ALA A 165 12.73 -6.88 1.20
N ALA A 166 11.65 -6.77 0.41
CA ALA A 166 10.31 -7.18 0.81
C ALA A 166 10.33 -8.61 1.39
N GLY A 167 9.77 -8.75 2.58
CA GLY A 167 9.71 -10.00 3.31
C GLY A 167 8.28 -10.38 3.70
N ARG A 168 7.40 -9.41 3.95
CA ARG A 168 6.01 -9.71 4.32
C ARG A 168 5.11 -8.50 4.06
N VAL A 169 3.89 -8.75 3.61
CA VAL A 169 2.79 -7.77 3.67
C VAL A 169 1.71 -8.32 4.61
N GLU A 170 1.29 -7.51 5.56
CA GLU A 170 0.29 -7.86 6.57
C GLU A 170 -0.84 -6.83 6.60
N LEU A 171 -2.07 -7.31 6.59
CA LEU A 171 -3.26 -6.50 6.81
C LEU A 171 -3.66 -6.61 8.27
N THR A 172 -4.00 -5.49 8.91
CA THR A 172 -4.46 -5.46 10.30
C THR A 172 -5.72 -4.61 10.42
N ASN A 173 -6.77 -5.12 11.07
CA ASN A 173 -7.97 -4.33 11.35
C ASN A 173 -7.92 -3.63 12.72
N ALA A 174 -8.93 -2.82 13.00
CA ALA A 174 -9.09 -2.12 14.28
C ALA A 174 -9.09 -3.05 15.51
N LYS A 175 -9.50 -4.32 15.33
CA LYS A 175 -9.55 -5.34 16.40
C LYS A 175 -8.24 -6.12 16.53
N GLY A 176 -7.19 -5.75 15.80
CA GLY A 176 -5.90 -6.43 15.80
C GLY A 176 -5.89 -7.78 15.08
N ARG A 177 -6.97 -8.14 14.37
CA ARG A 177 -6.96 -9.34 13.51
C ARG A 177 -6.03 -9.08 12.34
N LYS A 178 -5.22 -10.09 12.00
CA LYS A 178 -4.18 -10.02 10.98
C LYS A 178 -4.43 -11.00 9.84
N ALA A 179 -4.02 -10.62 8.64
CA ALA A 179 -3.96 -11.50 7.48
C ALA A 179 -2.64 -11.28 6.72
N VAL A 180 -1.88 -12.36 6.51
CA VAL A 180 -0.60 -12.31 5.82
C VAL A 180 -0.81 -12.58 4.33
N ALA A 181 -0.24 -11.73 3.48
CA ALA A 181 -0.40 -11.82 2.04
C ALA A 181 0.64 -12.74 1.39
N THR A 182 0.26 -13.28 0.24
CA THR A 182 1.19 -13.91 -0.72
C THR A 182 1.90 -12.82 -1.50
N LEU A 183 3.19 -13.00 -1.78
CA LEU A 183 4.02 -12.07 -2.56
C LEU A 183 4.40 -12.68 -3.91
N VAL A 184 4.37 -11.86 -4.96
CA VAL A 184 4.66 -12.26 -6.34
C VAL A 184 5.54 -11.20 -7.02
N GLU A 185 6.59 -11.62 -7.72
CA GLU A 185 7.51 -10.74 -8.45
C GLU A 185 7.79 -11.24 -9.86
N LEU A 186 8.25 -10.33 -10.71
CA LEU A 186 8.91 -10.67 -11.96
C LEU A 186 10.36 -11.13 -11.70
N PRO A 187 10.97 -11.88 -12.62
CA PRO A 187 12.36 -12.30 -12.51
C PRO A 187 13.30 -11.09 -12.51
N GLY A 188 14.48 -11.26 -11.90
CA GLY A 188 15.50 -10.20 -11.87
C GLY A 188 15.35 -9.17 -10.74
N ASN A 189 14.40 -9.37 -9.82
CA ASN A 189 14.21 -8.54 -8.62
C ASN A 189 14.10 -7.04 -8.94
N PRO A 190 12.99 -6.63 -9.59
CA PRO A 190 12.82 -5.28 -10.12
C PRO A 190 12.64 -4.20 -9.04
N GLY A 191 12.64 -4.56 -7.74
CA GLY A 191 12.42 -3.62 -6.64
C GLY A 191 10.94 -3.29 -6.40
N TRP A 192 10.04 -4.06 -7.02
CA TRP A 192 8.60 -4.00 -6.81
C TRP A 192 7.97 -5.37 -7.08
N GLY A 193 6.77 -5.58 -6.54
CA GLY A 193 6.00 -6.78 -6.77
C GLY A 193 4.54 -6.59 -6.38
N VAL A 194 3.79 -7.67 -6.46
CA VAL A 194 2.37 -7.72 -6.13
C VAL A 194 2.17 -8.53 -4.88
N TRP A 195 1.25 -8.09 -4.05
CA TRP A 195 0.75 -8.88 -2.93
C TRP A 195 -0.74 -9.12 -3.07
N TYR A 196 -1.23 -10.25 -2.55
CA TYR A 196 -2.65 -10.53 -2.45
C TYR A 196 -3.02 -11.40 -1.24
N VAL A 197 -4.24 -11.25 -0.74
CA VAL A 197 -4.80 -12.05 0.35
C VAL A 197 -6.33 -12.05 0.32
N HIS A 198 -6.93 -13.15 0.78
CA HIS A 198 -8.37 -13.22 1.05
C HIS A 198 -8.63 -13.03 2.53
N THR A 199 -9.61 -12.19 2.87
CA THR A 199 -10.09 -12.07 4.24
C THR A 199 -11.53 -12.53 4.34
N GLY A 200 -11.88 -13.05 5.52
CA GLY A 200 -13.23 -13.50 5.83
C GLY A 200 -14.08 -12.40 6.48
N PRO A 201 -15.29 -12.74 6.92
CA PRO A 201 -16.16 -11.80 7.60
C PRO A 201 -15.51 -11.28 8.89
N GLY A 202 -15.88 -10.04 9.25
CA GLY A 202 -15.36 -9.36 10.44
C GLY A 202 -13.95 -8.79 10.27
N MET A 203 -13.36 -8.85 9.07
CA MET A 203 -12.11 -8.16 8.81
C MET A 203 -12.31 -6.64 8.76
N GLY A 204 -13.36 -6.16 8.08
CA GLY A 204 -13.70 -4.74 8.03
C GLY A 204 -12.60 -3.89 7.38
N THR A 205 -12.49 -2.63 7.79
CA THR A 205 -11.42 -1.72 7.36
C THR A 205 -10.07 -2.21 7.90
N VAL A 206 -9.03 -2.13 7.08
CA VAL A 206 -7.69 -2.62 7.40
C VAL A 206 -6.62 -1.56 7.10
N GLY A 207 -5.59 -1.51 7.94
CA GLY A 207 -4.29 -0.97 7.55
C GLY A 207 -3.47 -2.04 6.85
N THR A 208 -2.45 -1.62 6.09
CA THR A 208 -1.54 -2.51 5.36
C THR A 208 -0.10 -2.15 5.69
N ALA A 209 0.69 -3.11 6.17
CA ALA A 209 2.10 -2.91 6.50
C ALA A 209 3.01 -3.80 5.65
N LEU A 210 4.10 -3.21 5.15
CA LEU A 210 5.17 -3.87 4.43
C LEU A 210 6.39 -3.99 5.34
N TYR A 211 6.88 -5.21 5.50
CA TYR A 211 8.07 -5.53 6.27
C TYR A 211 9.17 -6.10 5.37
N ASP A 212 10.42 -5.90 5.79
CA ASP A 212 11.55 -6.61 5.20
C ASP A 212 11.65 -8.06 5.72
N ARG A 213 12.64 -8.80 5.21
CA ARG A 213 12.89 -10.20 5.58
C ARG A 213 13.32 -10.40 7.04
N THR A 214 13.74 -9.35 7.73
CA THR A 214 14.11 -9.37 9.15
C THR A 214 12.94 -8.98 10.07
N GLY A 215 11.81 -8.58 9.47
CA GLY A 215 10.63 -8.10 10.19
C GLY A 215 10.66 -6.60 10.51
N LYS A 216 11.60 -5.83 9.94
CA LYS A 216 11.61 -4.37 10.06
C LYS A 216 10.50 -3.78 9.21
N LEU A 217 9.73 -2.83 9.75
CA LEU A 217 8.74 -2.08 8.99
C LEU A 217 9.43 -1.20 7.94
N LEU A 218 9.01 -1.33 6.68
CA LEU A 218 9.50 -0.54 5.56
C LEU A 218 8.51 0.56 5.17
N SER A 219 7.22 0.25 5.15
CA SER A 219 6.15 1.18 4.76
C SER A 219 4.82 0.73 5.34
N GLU A 220 3.90 1.66 5.56
CA GLU A 220 2.55 1.36 5.99
C GLU A 220 1.52 2.30 5.37
N LEU A 221 0.35 1.74 5.10
CA LEU A 221 -0.89 2.47 4.90
C LEU A 221 -1.69 2.34 6.20
N PRO A 222 -1.87 3.44 6.95
CA PRO A 222 -2.56 3.38 8.23
C PRO A 222 -4.03 3.01 8.02
N LEU A 223 -4.59 2.34 9.02
CA LEU A 223 -6.03 2.21 9.13
C LEU A 223 -6.62 3.61 9.26
N ILE A 224 -7.44 4.04 8.30
CA ILE A 224 -8.21 5.27 8.43
C ILE A 224 -9.51 4.92 9.16
N PRO A 225 -9.74 5.42 10.39
CA PRO A 225 -11.01 5.21 11.07
C PRO A 225 -12.12 5.83 10.22
N SER A 226 -13.22 5.09 10.02
CA SER A 226 -14.45 5.72 9.58
C SER A 226 -14.81 6.73 10.66
N GLY A 227 -14.76 8.04 10.36
CA GLY A 227 -15.03 9.08 11.35
C GLY A 227 -16.36 8.79 12.03
N ASP A 228 -16.34 8.76 13.36
CA ASP A 228 -17.56 8.63 14.15
C ASP A 228 -18.45 9.83 13.80
N GLY A 229 -19.53 9.55 13.06
CA GLY A 229 -20.58 10.53 12.83
C GLY A 229 -21.30 10.75 14.14
N SER A 230 -20.92 11.82 14.84
CA SER A 230 -21.68 12.40 15.95
C SER A 230 -23.09 12.81 15.54
#